data_AF-A0A328SMI0-F1
#
_entry.id   AF-A0A328SMI0-F1
#
_cell.length_a   1.000
_cell.length_b   1.000
_cell.length_c   1.000
_cell.angle_alpha   90.00
_cell.angle_beta   90.00
_cell.angle_gamma   90.00
#
_symmetry.space_group_name_H-M   'P 1'
#
loop_
_entity.id
_entity.type
_entity.pdbx_description
1 polymer ?
#
loop_
_entity_poly.entity_id
_entity_poly.type
_entity_poly.pdbx_seq_one_letter_code
_entity_poly.pdbx_strand_id
1 'polypeptide(L)'
;EEIEIRNNADSLVYTTDKTLEELKEQLSEDKQKLLKDQQAELKDAIEKDDIELIKEKSEQLDKTIQEIGAEIYQQAAQAAQAQQQAEQNANNGQQPDGDDDSIDVDFEKK
;
A
#
# COMPACT_ATOMS: atom_id res chain seq x y z
N GLU A 1 -6.03 12.01 29.74
CA GLU A 1 -6.56 11.92 28.36
C GLU A 1 -5.71 12.72 27.38
N GLU A 2 -5.51 14.04 27.56
CA GLU A 2 -4.69 14.86 26.64
C GLU A 2 -3.25 14.34 26.44
N ILE A 3 -2.56 13.98 27.52
CA ILE A 3 -1.21 13.39 27.46
C ILE A 3 -1.22 12.08 26.67
N GLU A 4 -2.25 11.26 26.85
CA GLU A 4 -2.39 9.98 26.15
C GLU A 4 -2.65 10.19 24.65
N ILE A 5 -3.51 11.16 24.30
CA ILE A 5 -3.77 11.57 22.93
C ILE A 5 -2.46 12.00 22.25
N ARG A 6 -1.65 12.81 22.93
CA ARG A 6 -0.35 13.26 22.40
C ARG A 6 0.63 12.12 22.23
N ASN A 7 0.78 11.25 23.23
CA ASN A 7 1.67 10.10 23.15
C ASN A 7 1.28 9.14 22.01
N ASN A 8 -0.03 8.96 21.78
CA ASN A 8 -0.53 8.16 20.66
C ASN A 8 -0.22 8.83 19.32
N ALA A 9 -0.39 10.15 19.23
CA ALA A 9 -0.06 10.93 18.04
C ALA A 9 1.45 10.91 17.72
N ASP A 10 2.32 11.07 18.72
CA ASP A 10 3.77 10.94 18.57
C ASP A 10 4.17 9.53 18.09
N SER A 11 3.52 8.50 18.63
CA SER A 11 3.73 7.10 18.21
C SER A 11 3.29 6.87 16.76
N LEU A 12 2.17 7.49 16.35
CA LEU A 12 1.67 7.42 14.99
C LEU A 12 2.60 8.13 14.01
N VAL A 13 3.10 9.31 14.38
CA VAL A 13 4.12 10.04 13.63
C VAL A 13 5.35 9.17 13.37
N TYR A 14 5.88 8.54 14.42
CA TYR A 14 7.06 7.66 14.31
C TYR A 14 6.78 6.43 13.43
N THR A 15 5.63 5.79 13.61
CA THR A 15 5.20 4.66 12.78
C THR A 15 5.11 5.06 11.31
N THR A 16 4.62 6.26 11.02
CA THR A 16 4.54 6.79 9.65
C THR A 16 5.91 7.00 9.03
N ASP A 17 6.86 7.58 9.79
CA ASP A 17 8.25 7.76 9.32
C ASP A 17 8.87 6.41 8.96
N LYS A 18 8.71 5.41 9.85
CA LYS A 18 9.11 4.03 9.62
C LYS A 18 8.50 3.43 8.35
N THR A 19 7.18 3.51 8.20
CA THR A 19 6.46 2.97 7.03
C THR A 19 6.93 3.62 5.73
N LEU A 20 7.17 4.94 5.74
CA LEU A 20 7.72 5.65 4.60
C LEU A 20 9.12 5.17 4.24
N GLU A 21 9.99 4.92 5.22
CA GLU A 21 11.34 4.40 4.97
C GLU A 21 11.32 2.98 4.40
N GLU A 22 10.51 2.09 5.00
CA GLU A 22 10.45 0.66 4.66
C GLU A 22 9.75 0.41 3.32
N LEU A 23 8.71 1.19 3.01
CA LEU A 23 7.86 0.96 1.84
C LEU A 23 8.08 1.98 0.71
N LYS A 24 9.08 2.86 0.80
CA LYS A 24 9.32 3.93 -0.21
C LYS A 24 9.35 3.42 -1.65
N GLU A 25 9.87 2.21 -1.88
CA GLU A 25 10.02 1.64 -3.23
C GLU A 25 8.72 1.05 -3.75
N GLN A 26 7.80 0.70 -2.85
CA GLN A 26 6.48 0.16 -3.17
C GLN A 26 5.40 1.26 -3.24
N LEU A 27 5.70 2.47 -2.75
CA LEU A 27 4.80 3.61 -2.72
C LEU A 27 5.03 4.55 -3.89
N SER A 28 3.95 4.98 -4.55
CA SER A 28 4.01 6.08 -5.50
C SER A 28 4.41 7.40 -4.81
N GLU A 29 5.03 8.31 -5.57
CA GLU A 29 5.46 9.62 -5.06
C GLU A 29 4.29 10.41 -4.44
N ASP A 30 3.10 10.34 -5.05
CA ASP A 30 1.89 11.00 -4.55
C ASP A 30 1.51 10.52 -3.14
N LYS A 31 1.61 9.22 -2.88
CA LYS A 31 1.29 8.64 -1.56
C LYS A 31 2.35 8.97 -0.53
N GLN A 32 3.63 8.94 -0.93
CA GLN A 32 4.72 9.36 -0.06
C GLN A 32 4.54 10.83 0.36
N LYS A 33 4.15 11.68 -0.60
CA LYS A 33 3.85 13.09 -0.33
C LYS A 33 2.65 13.24 0.59
N LEU A 34 1.55 12.52 0.33
CA LEU A 34 0.35 12.57 1.15
C LEU A 34 0.62 12.21 2.62
N LEU A 35 1.35 11.12 2.87
CA LEU A 35 1.72 10.72 4.23
C LEU A 35 2.62 11.74 4.92
N LYS A 36 3.61 12.30 4.20
CA LYS A 36 4.50 13.35 4.74
C LYS A 36 3.73 14.62 5.10
N ASP A 37 2.80 15.04 4.26
CA ASP A 37 1.99 16.23 4.48
C ASP A 37 1.09 16.03 5.72
N GLN A 38 0.34 14.92 5.80
CA GLN A 38 -0.52 14.62 6.95
C GLN A 38 0.27 14.45 8.25
N GLN A 39 1.44 13.82 8.20
CA GLN A 39 2.33 13.71 9.34
C GLN A 39 2.83 15.08 9.82
N ALA A 40 3.17 15.98 8.90
CA ALA A 40 3.58 17.34 9.24
C ALA A 40 2.43 18.14 9.88
N GLU A 41 1.20 17.99 9.37
CA GLU A 41 0.01 18.60 9.97
C GLU A 41 -0.25 18.07 11.39
N LEU A 42 -0.07 16.77 11.62
CA LEU A 42 -0.19 16.17 12.95
C LEU A 42 0.91 16.69 13.89
N LYS A 43 2.16 16.76 13.44
CA LYS A 43 3.28 17.34 14.22
C LYS A 43 2.98 18.78 14.63
N ASP A 44 2.51 19.61 13.70
CA ASP A 44 2.14 21.01 13.97
C ASP A 44 0.98 21.12 14.98
N ALA A 45 -0.02 20.25 14.90
CA ALA A 45 -1.10 20.18 15.90
C ALA A 45 -0.59 19.81 17.30
N ILE A 46 0.35 18.85 17.39
CA ILE A 46 1.00 18.46 18.65
C ILE A 46 1.80 19.62 19.25
N GLU A 47 2.54 20.37 18.43
CA GLU A 47 3.34 21.52 18.88
C GLU A 47 2.47 22.69 19.38
N LYS A 48 1.26 22.84 18.82
CA LYS A 48 0.29 23.88 19.19
C LYS A 48 -0.59 23.52 20.38
N ASP A 49 -0.45 22.31 20.93
CA ASP A 49 -1.33 21.77 21.99
C ASP A 49 -2.83 21.72 21.57
N ASP A 50 -3.13 21.63 20.27
CA ASP A 50 -4.50 21.64 19.76
C ASP A 50 -5.11 20.22 19.78
N ILE A 51 -5.75 19.87 20.90
CA ILE A 51 -6.25 18.50 21.14
C ILE A 51 -7.30 18.05 20.11
N GLU A 52 -8.15 18.95 19.63
CA GLU A 52 -9.16 18.61 18.61
C GLU A 52 -8.48 18.30 17.28
N LEU A 53 -7.53 19.14 16.89
CA LEU A 53 -6.78 18.95 15.66
C LEU A 53 -5.87 17.71 15.71
N ILE A 54 -5.27 17.40 16.87
CA ILE A 54 -4.48 16.18 17.05
C ILE A 54 -5.34 14.94 16.82
N LYS A 55 -6.58 14.91 17.35
CA LYS A 55 -7.51 13.79 17.13
C LYS A 55 -7.86 13.66 15.64
N GLU A 56 -8.28 14.75 15.01
CA GLU A 56 -8.66 14.77 13.59
C GLU A 56 -7.51 14.30 12.70
N LYS A 57 -6.31 14.85 12.90
CA LYS A 57 -5.13 14.52 12.10
C LYS A 57 -4.59 13.13 12.37
N SER A 58 -4.72 12.62 13.60
CA SER A 58 -4.38 11.24 13.90
C SER A 58 -5.29 10.27 13.17
N GLU A 59 -6.61 10.49 13.20
CA GLU A 59 -7.58 9.65 12.48
C GLU A 59 -7.35 9.70 10.96
N GLN A 60 -7.10 10.89 10.42
CA GLN A 60 -6.83 11.08 9.00
C GLN A 60 -5.57 10.31 8.55
N LEU A 61 -4.49 10.42 9.33
CA LEU A 61 -3.23 9.75 9.04
C LEU A 61 -3.35 8.22 9.18
N ASP A 62 -3.96 7.74 10.26
CA ASP A 62 -4.17 6.30 10.49
C ASP A 62 -4.97 5.66 9.34
N LYS A 63 -6.05 6.31 8.92
CA LYS A 63 -6.85 5.86 7.77
C LYS A 63 -6.02 5.76 6.49
N THR A 64 -5.19 6.77 6.22
CA THR A 64 -4.33 6.79 5.02
C THR A 64 -3.30 5.67 5.05
N ILE A 65 -2.71 5.38 6.21
CA ILE A 65 -1.77 4.25 6.38
C ILE A 65 -2.50 2.92 6.13
N GLN A 66 -3.70 2.74 6.66
CA GLN A 66 -4.49 1.52 6.44
C GLN A 66 -4.85 1.32 4.96
N GLU A 67 -5.30 2.37 4.27
CA GLU A 67 -5.61 2.34 2.83
C GLU A 67 -4.38 1.95 2.01
N ILE A 68 -3.24 2.56 2.31
CA ILE A 68 -1.96 2.24 1.66
C ILE A 68 -1.53 0.80 1.93
N GLY A 69 -1.62 0.34 3.18
CA GLY A 69 -1.27 -1.03 3.55
C GLY A 69 -2.14 -2.06 2.83
N ALA A 70 -3.44 -1.81 2.72
CA ALA A 70 -4.37 -2.65 1.97
C ALA A 70 -4.00 -2.72 0.49
N GLU A 71 -3.63 -1.59 -0.12
CA GLU A 71 -3.24 -1.55 -1.52
C GLU A 71 -1.93 -2.30 -1.78
N ILE A 72 -0.91 -2.12 -0.93
CA ILE A 72 0.35 -2.86 -1.06
C ILE A 72 0.11 -4.36 -0.97
N TYR A 73 -0.71 -4.80 -0.01
CA TYR A 73 -1.07 -6.21 0.12
C TYR A 73 -1.77 -6.73 -1.14
N GLN A 74 -2.72 -5.97 -1.68
CA GLN A 74 -3.41 -6.31 -2.93
C GLN A 74 -2.45 -6.40 -4.12
N GLN A 75 -1.53 -5.45 -4.26
CA GLN A 75 -0.50 -5.46 -5.30
C GLN A 75 0.42 -6.69 -5.18
N ALA A 76 0.84 -7.03 -3.96
CA ALA A 76 1.67 -8.21 -3.71
C ALA A 76 0.94 -9.52 -4.07
N ALA A 77 -0.35 -9.63 -3.74
CA ALA A 77 -1.18 -10.79 -4.09
C ALA A 77 -1.33 -10.93 -5.61
N GLN A 78 -1.55 -9.82 -6.33
CA GLN A 78 -1.64 -9.81 -7.79
C GLN A 78 -0.31 -10.20 -8.45
N ALA A 79 0.81 -9.69 -7.94
CA ALA A 79 2.14 -10.06 -8.45
C ALA A 79 2.43 -11.55 -8.28
N ALA A 80 2.09 -12.14 -7.13
CA ALA A 80 2.25 -13.57 -6.89
C ALA A 80 1.41 -14.43 -7.87
N GLN A 81 0.16 -14.05 -8.12
CA GLN A 81 -0.71 -14.75 -9.05
C GLN A 81 -0.20 -14.64 -10.50
N ALA A 82 0.29 -13.47 -10.91
CA ALA A 82 0.87 -13.26 -12.24
C ALA A 82 2.13 -14.11 -12.45
N GLN A 83 2.98 -14.24 -11.43
CA GLN A 83 4.17 -15.09 -11.48
C GLN A 83 3.80 -16.57 -11.68
N GLN A 84 2.79 -17.06 -10.94
CA GLN A 84 2.33 -18.44 -11.05
C GLN A 84 1.73 -18.76 -12.44
N GLN A 85 1.05 -17.79 -13.08
CA GLN A 85 0.56 -17.93 -14.45
C GLN A 85 1.68 -17.89 -15.50
N ALA A 86 2.73 -17.10 -15.28
CA ALA A 86 3.90 -17.07 -16.15
C ALA A 86 4.70 -18.38 -16.07
N GLU A 87 4.85 -18.95 -14.88
CA GLU A 87 5.52 -20.25 -14.66
C GLU A 87 4.74 -21.43 -15.26
N GLN A 88 3.39 -21.37 -15.25
CA GLN A 88 2.55 -22.36 -15.93
C GLN A 88 2.63 -22.26 -17.47
N ASN A 89 2.69 -21.05 -18.04
CA ASN A 89 2.87 -20.89 -19.49
C ASN A 89 4.28 -21.29 -19.96
N ALA A 90 5.31 -21.06 -19.15
CA ALA A 90 6.68 -21.47 -19.47
C ALA A 90 6.87 -23.00 -19.48
N ASN A 91 6.09 -23.75 -18.68
CA ASN A 91 6.16 -25.21 -18.61
C ASN A 91 5.35 -25.92 -19.71
N ASN A 92 4.45 -25.20 -20.40
CA ASN A 92 3.64 -25.74 -21.51
C ASN A 92 4.25 -25.47 -22.91
N GLY A 93 5.43 -24.85 -22.98
CA GLY A 93 6.11 -24.45 -24.22
C GLY A 93 7.16 -25.44 -24.76
N GLN A 94 7.26 -26.65 -24.21
CA GLN A 94 8.26 -27.63 -24.63
C GLN A 94 7.63 -28.95 -25.06
N GLN A 95 7.08 -28.97 -26.27
CA GLN A 95 6.88 -30.19 -27.05
C GLN A 95 7.37 -29.94 -28.48
N PRO A 96 8.40 -30.65 -28.97
CA PRO A 96 8.78 -30.61 -30.38
C PRO A 96 7.82 -31.49 -31.20
N ASP A 97 7.37 -30.94 -32.33
CA ASP A 97 6.80 -31.58 -33.52
C ASP A 97 5.81 -32.76 -33.35
N GLY A 98 4.56 -32.54 -33.78
CA GLY A 98 3.66 -33.62 -34.18
C GLY A 98 2.19 -33.20 -34.18
N ASP A 99 1.74 -32.72 -35.33
CA ASP A 99 0.38 -32.68 -35.89
C ASP A 99 -0.87 -32.49 -34.99
N ASP A 100 -1.75 -31.63 -35.51
CA ASP A 100 -3.21 -31.68 -35.42
C ASP A 100 -3.92 -30.88 -34.30
N ASP A 101 -4.58 -29.83 -34.81
CA ASP A 101 -5.86 -29.24 -34.42
C ASP A 101 -6.05 -28.55 -33.05
N SER A 102 -6.75 -27.41 -33.15
CA SER A 102 -7.49 -26.70 -32.08
C SER A 102 -6.71 -25.69 -31.21
N ILE A 103 -6.61 -24.45 -31.71
CA ILE A 103 -6.55 -23.25 -30.84
C ILE A 103 -7.71 -22.33 -31.22
N ASP A 104 -8.88 -22.64 -30.67
CA ASP A 104 -9.96 -21.66 -30.48
C ASP A 104 -10.03 -21.38 -28.98
N VAL A 105 -9.40 -20.28 -28.55
CA VAL A 105 -9.66 -19.66 -27.25
C VAL A 105 -9.86 -18.18 -27.48
N ASP A 106 -11.05 -17.87 -28.00
CA ASP A 106 -11.66 -16.55 -27.93
C ASP A 106 -12.00 -16.26 -26.46
N PHE A 107 -11.17 -15.49 -25.76
CA PHE A 107 -11.49 -15.00 -24.42
C PHE A 107 -12.26 -13.69 -24.56
N GLU A 108 -13.57 -13.83 -24.70
CA GLU A 108 -14.55 -12.76 -24.69
C GLU A 108 -14.54 -12.05 -23.32
N LYS A 109 -14.23 -10.76 -23.32
CA LYS A 109 -14.40 -9.88 -22.14
C LYS A 109 -15.86 -9.86 -21.73
N LYS A 110 -16.15 -10.25 -20.49
CA LYS A 110 -17.24 -9.68 -19.71
C LYS A 110 -16.97 -9.73 -18.21
#